data_AF-A0A7S2AZ14-F1
#
_entry.id   AF-A0A7S2AZ14-F1
#
_cell.length_a   1.000
_cell.length_b   1.000
_cell.length_c   1.000
_cell.angle_alpha   90.00
_cell.angle_beta   90.00
_cell.angle_gamma   90.00
#
_symmetry.space_group_name_H-M   'P 1'
#
loop_
_entity.id
_entity.type
_entity.pdbx_description
1 polymer ?
#
loop_
_entity_poly.entity_id
_entity_poly.type
_entity_poly.pdbx_seq_one_letter_code
_entity_poly.pdbx_strand_id
1 'polypeptide(L)'
;DDQRLNDLIPRVATLPLGSGALAGNAFGVDRQAIAKELGFVGGVCPNSMDAVSDRDFVCETLFWASLLGVHLSRWSEDLIIYGSGPFAMVKFADAYATGSSLMPQKKNPDALELLRGKSARVMGNLTTMLTVLKGLPTTYNKDLQEDKEALFDALDTTDACLQIASGVLATTEIVPERMMAGLSEDMLATDIAEYLVRRGVPFRETHHIAGAAVALSEERGVSLGKLTVDDYKS
;
A
#
# COMPACT_ATOMS: atom_id res chain seq x y z
N ASP A 1 5.72 0.55 4.19
CA ASP A 1 5.68 2.02 4.23
C ASP A 1 6.11 2.60 5.55
N ASP A 2 5.85 1.92 6.67
CA ASP A 2 6.37 2.31 7.99
C ASP A 2 7.90 2.54 8.01
N GLN A 3 8.70 1.57 7.56
CA GLN A 3 10.15 1.74 7.44
C GLN A 3 10.53 2.96 6.60
N ARG A 4 9.88 3.16 5.44
CA ARG A 4 10.14 4.32 4.58
C ARG A 4 9.87 5.62 5.33
N LEU A 5 8.75 5.72 6.04
CA LEU A 5 8.41 6.90 6.84
C LEU A 5 9.50 7.19 7.87
N ASN A 6 9.93 6.16 8.61
CA ASN A 6 10.99 6.29 9.60
C ASN A 6 12.31 6.75 8.96
N ASP A 7 12.66 6.20 7.79
CA ASP A 7 13.85 6.57 7.03
C ASP A 7 13.76 7.99 6.42
N LEU A 8 12.56 8.57 6.26
CA LEU A 8 12.37 9.96 5.82
C LEU A 8 12.75 10.96 6.91
N ILE A 9 12.45 10.63 8.17
CA ILE A 9 12.53 11.58 9.31
C ILE A 9 13.87 12.32 9.35
N PRO A 10 15.05 11.67 9.25
CA PRO A 10 16.31 12.39 9.31
C PRO A 10 16.51 13.39 8.17
N ARG A 11 15.98 13.13 6.97
CA ARG A 11 16.09 14.07 5.83
C ARG A 11 15.13 15.25 5.99
N VAL A 12 13.88 14.97 6.38
CA VAL A 12 12.86 16.00 6.65
C VAL A 12 13.25 16.88 7.83
N ALA A 13 13.82 16.29 8.89
CA ALA A 13 14.23 16.97 10.11
C ALA A 13 15.66 17.54 10.02
N THR A 14 15.99 18.19 8.89
CA THR A 14 17.24 18.97 8.72
C THR A 14 16.94 20.47 8.81
N LEU A 15 17.66 21.22 9.66
CA LEU A 15 17.33 22.60 10.02
C LEU A 15 17.68 23.62 8.91
N PRO A 16 16.70 24.33 8.32
CA PRO A 16 16.96 25.42 7.38
C PRO A 16 17.12 26.79 8.05
N LEU A 17 16.70 26.92 9.32
CA LEU A 17 16.77 28.19 10.06
C LEU A 17 18.23 28.67 10.18
N GLY A 18 18.43 29.96 9.96
CA GLY A 18 19.77 30.58 9.88
C GLY A 18 20.35 30.67 8.46
N SER A 19 19.64 30.20 7.44
CA SER A 19 20.03 30.34 6.02
C SER A 19 19.71 31.72 5.42
N GLY A 20 18.96 32.56 6.14
CA GLY A 20 18.55 33.89 5.66
C GLY A 20 17.67 33.80 4.42
N ALA A 21 17.76 34.80 3.53
CA ALA A 21 17.03 34.79 2.27
C ALA A 21 17.62 33.83 1.23
N LEU A 22 18.95 33.65 1.23
CA LEU A 22 19.69 32.71 0.36
C LEU A 22 21.18 32.56 0.71
N ALA A 23 21.80 33.57 1.35
CA ALA A 23 23.25 33.68 1.53
C ALA A 23 23.71 33.54 3.00
N GLY A 24 22.91 32.90 3.85
CA GLY A 24 23.20 32.72 5.26
C GLY A 24 22.76 33.91 6.13
N ASN A 25 23.06 33.82 7.43
CA ASN A 25 22.81 34.87 8.40
C ASN A 25 24.10 35.65 8.71
N ALA A 26 24.01 36.97 8.84
CA ALA A 26 25.16 37.85 9.12
C ALA A 26 25.46 37.98 10.63
N PHE A 27 24.74 37.28 11.50
CA PHE A 27 24.75 37.48 12.95
C PHE A 27 25.57 36.42 13.70
N GLY A 28 26.19 35.48 13.00
CA GLY A 28 27.02 34.43 13.62
C GLY A 28 26.21 33.45 14.48
N VAL A 29 24.96 33.20 14.12
CA VAL A 29 24.06 32.32 14.88
C VAL A 29 24.57 30.88 14.86
N ASP A 30 24.62 30.24 16.03
CA ASP A 30 24.94 28.82 16.17
C ASP A 30 23.76 27.95 15.72
N ARG A 31 23.75 27.58 14.43
CA ARG A 31 22.72 26.72 13.85
C ARG A 31 22.74 25.31 14.41
N GLN A 32 23.88 24.80 14.89
CA GLN A 32 23.96 23.45 15.49
C GLN A 32 23.25 23.42 16.84
N ALA A 33 23.45 24.46 17.66
CA ALA A 33 22.72 24.64 18.91
C ALA A 33 21.20 24.72 18.65
N ILE A 34 20.77 25.52 17.66
CA ILE A 34 19.36 25.64 17.27
C ILE A 34 18.79 24.29 16.79
N ALA A 35 19.52 23.55 15.95
CA ALA A 35 19.05 22.27 15.45
C ALA A 35 18.80 21.29 16.60
N LYS A 36 19.71 21.25 17.57
CA LYS A 36 19.56 20.43 18.78
C LYS A 36 18.38 20.88 19.64
N GLU A 37 18.21 22.19 19.86
CA GLU A 37 17.14 22.75 20.67
C GLU A 37 15.75 22.48 20.06
N LEU A 38 15.63 22.61 18.74
CA LEU A 38 14.39 22.39 17.99
C LEU A 38 14.15 20.92 17.60
N GLY A 39 15.06 20.00 17.94
CA GLY A 39 14.90 18.57 17.67
C GLY A 39 15.12 18.15 16.22
N PHE A 40 15.86 18.93 15.42
CA PHE A 40 16.25 18.56 14.05
C PHE A 40 17.35 17.50 14.07
N VAL A 41 16.94 16.23 14.04
CA VAL A 41 17.84 15.07 14.11
C VAL A 41 18.73 14.89 12.87
N GLY A 42 18.37 15.52 11.75
CA GLY A 42 19.19 15.59 10.53
C GLY A 42 20.32 16.63 10.61
N GLY A 43 20.37 17.43 11.68
CA GLY A 43 21.36 18.49 11.84
C GLY A 43 20.97 19.75 11.07
N VAL A 44 21.94 20.41 10.44
CA VAL A 44 21.74 21.69 9.74
C VAL A 44 21.94 21.52 8.23
N CYS A 45 21.13 22.22 7.43
CA CYS A 45 21.37 22.25 5.98
C CYS A 45 22.76 22.86 5.70
N PRO A 46 23.61 22.22 4.88
CA PRO A 46 24.99 22.65 4.66
C PRO A 46 25.10 23.89 3.74
N ASN A 47 24.07 24.16 2.93
CA ASN A 47 24.06 25.24 1.95
C ASN A 47 22.80 26.10 2.11
N SER A 48 22.96 27.41 2.20
CA SER A 48 21.85 28.33 2.43
C SER A 48 20.95 28.55 1.20
N MET A 49 21.52 28.47 0.00
CA MET A 49 20.77 28.58 -1.24
C MET A 49 19.86 27.37 -1.44
N ASP A 50 20.41 26.19 -1.16
CA ASP A 50 19.68 24.92 -1.14
C ASP A 50 18.56 24.94 -0.09
N ALA A 51 18.89 25.28 1.17
CA ALA A 51 17.94 25.27 2.28
C ALA A 51 16.66 26.10 2.07
N VAL A 52 16.73 27.19 1.29
CA VAL A 52 15.56 28.06 1.04
C VAL A 52 14.79 27.66 -0.22
N SER A 53 15.40 26.89 -1.13
CA SER A 53 14.75 26.36 -2.33
C SER A 53 14.28 24.90 -2.20
N ASP A 54 14.83 24.15 -1.25
CA ASP A 54 14.59 22.72 -1.06
C ASP A 54 13.11 22.42 -0.74
N ARG A 55 12.54 21.49 -1.50
CA ARG A 55 11.21 20.88 -1.27
C ARG A 55 11.25 19.37 -1.48
N ASP A 56 12.42 18.76 -1.48
CA ASP A 56 12.58 17.32 -1.65
C ASP A 56 11.88 16.58 -0.50
N PHE A 57 11.94 17.15 0.72
CA PHE A 57 11.21 16.62 1.87
C PHE A 57 9.68 16.54 1.64
N VAL A 58 9.11 17.48 0.87
CA VAL A 58 7.69 17.47 0.49
C VAL A 58 7.43 16.36 -0.52
N CYS A 59 8.25 16.28 -1.57
CA CYS A 59 8.14 15.24 -2.60
C CYS A 59 8.33 13.83 -2.05
N GLU A 60 9.32 13.59 -1.19
CA GLU A 60 9.54 12.30 -0.54
C GLU A 60 8.34 11.91 0.36
N THR A 61 7.78 12.87 1.09
CA THR A 61 6.58 12.65 1.92
C THR A 61 5.36 12.31 1.06
N LEU A 62 5.14 13.04 -0.03
CA LEU A 62 4.06 12.79 -0.99
C LEU A 62 4.23 11.45 -1.72
N PHE A 63 5.46 11.08 -2.05
CA PHE A 63 5.76 9.77 -2.63
C PHE A 63 5.45 8.64 -1.65
N TRP A 64 5.87 8.77 -0.40
CA TRP A 64 5.54 7.82 0.65
C TRP A 64 4.01 7.68 0.81
N ALA A 65 3.29 8.79 0.93
CA ALA A 65 1.83 8.80 1.08
C ALA A 65 1.13 8.19 -0.14
N SER A 66 1.62 8.47 -1.35
CA SER A 66 1.11 7.90 -2.59
C SER A 66 1.26 6.38 -2.62
N LEU A 67 2.43 5.88 -2.22
CA LEU A 67 2.70 4.44 -2.22
C LEU A 67 1.89 3.70 -1.16
N LEU A 68 1.74 4.29 0.04
CA LEU A 68 0.82 3.80 1.05
C LEU A 68 -0.62 3.75 0.51
N GLY A 69 -1.07 4.81 -0.16
CA GLY A 69 -2.37 4.86 -0.83
C GLY A 69 -2.57 3.74 -1.86
N VAL A 70 -1.54 3.40 -2.64
CA VAL A 70 -1.56 2.25 -3.57
C VAL A 70 -1.70 0.93 -2.84
N HIS A 71 -1.02 0.72 -1.71
CA HIS A 71 -1.19 -0.51 -0.94
C HIS A 71 -2.58 -0.62 -0.32
N LEU A 72 -3.10 0.47 0.23
CA LEU A 72 -4.46 0.54 0.75
C LEU A 72 -5.52 0.31 -0.34
N SER A 73 -5.29 0.81 -1.56
CA SER A 73 -6.24 0.62 -2.66
C SER A 73 -6.31 -0.83 -3.13
N ARG A 74 -5.17 -1.54 -3.17
CA ARG A 74 -5.12 -2.97 -3.48
C ARG A 74 -5.82 -3.81 -2.41
N TRP A 75 -5.50 -3.57 -1.15
CA TRP A 75 -6.18 -4.21 -0.02
C TRP A 75 -7.69 -3.95 -0.04
N SER A 76 -8.08 -2.73 -0.37
CA SER A 76 -9.49 -2.35 -0.49
C SER A 76 -10.18 -3.12 -1.60
N GLU A 77 -9.53 -3.30 -2.76
CA GLU A 77 -10.10 -4.06 -3.87
C GLU A 77 -10.29 -5.53 -3.53
N ASP A 78 -9.32 -6.16 -2.87
CA ASP A 78 -9.44 -7.56 -2.43
C ASP A 78 -10.68 -7.73 -1.52
N LEU A 79 -10.85 -6.84 -0.53
CA LEU A 79 -12.01 -6.88 0.37
C LEU A 79 -13.32 -6.60 -0.36
N ILE A 80 -13.37 -5.65 -1.29
CA ILE A 80 -14.57 -5.38 -2.11
C ILE A 80 -14.97 -6.64 -2.87
N ILE A 81 -14.01 -7.35 -3.48
CA ILE A 81 -14.25 -8.61 -4.18
C ILE A 81 -14.72 -9.69 -3.19
N TYR A 82 -14.04 -9.87 -2.08
CA TYR A 82 -14.37 -10.90 -1.08
C TYR A 82 -15.75 -10.70 -0.45
N GLY A 83 -16.17 -9.45 -0.27
CA GLY A 83 -17.49 -9.10 0.26
C GLY A 83 -18.61 -9.11 -0.77
N SER A 84 -18.29 -9.26 -2.06
CA SER A 84 -19.29 -9.28 -3.13
C SER A 84 -20.14 -10.55 -3.10
N GLY A 85 -21.37 -10.48 -3.63
CA GLY A 85 -22.34 -11.58 -3.55
C GLY A 85 -21.85 -12.96 -4.01
N PRO A 86 -21.11 -13.09 -5.14
CA PRO A 86 -20.57 -14.38 -5.57
C PRO A 86 -19.56 -15.01 -4.61
N PHE A 87 -18.78 -14.19 -3.89
CA PHE A 87 -17.75 -14.66 -2.96
C PHE A 87 -18.29 -14.79 -1.53
N ALA A 88 -18.87 -13.70 -1.01
CA ALA A 88 -19.44 -13.59 0.33
C ALA A 88 -18.51 -14.13 1.44
N MET A 89 -17.20 -13.97 1.26
CA MET A 89 -16.15 -14.48 2.14
C MET A 89 -15.93 -13.59 3.36
N VAL A 90 -16.30 -12.32 3.28
CA VAL A 90 -16.24 -11.36 4.39
C VAL A 90 -17.55 -10.57 4.50
N LYS A 91 -17.83 -10.07 5.70
CA LYS A 91 -18.94 -9.15 5.98
C LYS A 91 -18.41 -7.89 6.66
N PHE A 92 -18.95 -6.76 6.26
CA PHE A 92 -18.57 -5.46 6.81
C PHE A 92 -19.60 -4.98 7.84
N ALA A 93 -19.11 -4.34 8.90
CA ALA A 93 -19.95 -3.69 9.89
C ALA A 93 -20.68 -2.47 9.29
N ASP A 94 -21.88 -2.19 9.80
CA ASP A 94 -22.73 -1.07 9.32
C ASP A 94 -22.06 0.29 9.52
N ALA A 95 -21.12 0.41 10.45
CA ALA A 95 -20.35 1.63 10.65
C ALA A 95 -19.43 1.97 9.46
N TYR A 96 -19.09 0.98 8.62
CA TYR A 96 -18.16 1.11 7.50
C TYR A 96 -18.76 0.68 6.15
N ALA A 97 -20.06 0.38 6.12
CA ALA A 97 -20.79 0.02 4.92
C ALA A 97 -22.16 0.69 4.92
N THR A 98 -22.63 1.13 3.75
CA THR A 98 -23.95 1.74 3.63
C THR A 98 -24.97 0.74 3.09
N GLY A 99 -26.20 0.85 3.56
CA GLY A 99 -27.34 0.10 2.99
C GLY A 99 -27.95 0.85 1.81
N SER A 100 -28.51 0.10 0.84
CA SER A 100 -29.37 0.69 -0.18
C SER A 100 -30.79 0.91 0.35
N SER A 101 -31.36 2.09 0.12
CA SER A 101 -32.77 2.38 0.44
C SER A 101 -33.76 1.51 -0.36
N LEU A 102 -33.34 0.98 -1.52
CA LEU A 102 -34.15 0.15 -2.40
C LEU A 102 -33.89 -1.35 -2.21
N MET A 103 -32.70 -1.73 -1.74
CA MET A 103 -32.29 -3.12 -1.49
C MET A 103 -31.74 -3.27 -0.07
N PRO A 104 -32.59 -3.57 0.93
CA PRO A 104 -32.21 -3.62 2.34
C PRO A 104 -31.09 -4.62 2.66
N GLN A 105 -30.94 -5.67 1.85
CA GLN A 105 -29.91 -6.69 1.98
C GLN A 105 -28.55 -6.28 1.39
N LYS A 106 -28.51 -5.22 0.55
CA LYS A 106 -27.28 -4.80 -0.14
C LYS A 106 -26.51 -3.84 0.75
N LYS A 107 -25.38 -4.31 1.30
CA LYS A 107 -24.37 -3.47 1.97
C LYS A 107 -23.27 -3.13 0.96
N ASN A 108 -23.04 -1.84 0.74
CA ASN A 108 -21.99 -1.34 -0.13
C ASN A 108 -20.73 -1.05 0.71
N PRO A 109 -19.55 -1.53 0.30
CA PRO A 109 -18.28 -1.29 0.99
C PRO A 109 -17.73 0.12 0.73
N ASP A 110 -18.55 1.16 0.90
CA ASP A 110 -18.24 2.55 0.52
C ASP A 110 -16.93 3.06 1.14
N ALA A 111 -16.64 2.65 2.39
CA ALA A 111 -15.37 2.99 3.04
C ALA A 111 -14.18 2.51 2.20
N LEU A 112 -14.20 1.26 1.73
CA LEU A 112 -13.14 0.66 0.92
C LEU A 112 -13.09 1.29 -0.48
N GLU A 113 -14.25 1.61 -1.07
CA GLU A 113 -14.31 2.33 -2.35
C GLU A 113 -13.66 3.71 -2.25
N LEU A 114 -13.91 4.44 -1.16
CA LEU A 114 -13.31 5.75 -0.89
C LEU A 114 -11.82 5.66 -0.58
N LEU A 115 -11.35 4.64 0.14
CA LEU A 115 -9.91 4.42 0.34
C LEU A 115 -9.19 4.28 -1.00
N ARG A 116 -9.74 3.48 -1.91
CA ARG A 116 -9.22 3.34 -3.27
C ARG A 116 -9.31 4.63 -4.08
N GLY A 117 -10.44 5.35 -4.04
CA GLY A 117 -10.60 6.60 -4.76
C GLY A 117 -9.63 7.69 -4.29
N LYS A 118 -9.43 7.80 -2.98
CA LYS A 118 -8.55 8.80 -2.35
C LYS A 118 -7.08 8.59 -2.68
N SER A 119 -6.63 7.36 -2.99
CA SER A 119 -5.25 7.13 -3.41
C SER A 119 -4.90 7.92 -4.67
N ALA A 120 -5.84 8.06 -5.61
CA ALA A 120 -5.62 8.84 -6.84
C ALA A 120 -5.37 10.33 -6.55
N ARG A 121 -6.07 10.90 -5.57
CA ARG A 121 -5.89 12.30 -5.16
C ARG A 121 -4.48 12.53 -4.58
N VAL A 122 -4.03 11.65 -3.70
CA VAL A 122 -2.69 11.73 -3.09
C VAL A 122 -1.59 11.62 -4.17
N MET A 123 -1.76 10.72 -5.14
CA MET A 123 -0.86 10.61 -6.30
C MET A 123 -0.86 11.87 -7.17
N GLY A 124 -2.02 12.52 -7.31
CA GLY A 124 -2.18 13.82 -7.97
C GLY A 124 -1.32 14.90 -7.29
N ASN A 125 -1.36 14.99 -5.96
CA ASN A 125 -0.56 15.96 -5.19
C ASN A 125 0.94 15.80 -5.42
N LEU A 126 1.44 14.55 -5.49
CA LEU A 126 2.84 14.29 -5.86
C LEU A 126 3.17 14.80 -7.27
N THR A 127 2.30 14.51 -8.23
CA THR A 127 2.49 14.93 -9.63
C THR A 127 2.51 16.46 -9.74
N THR A 128 1.61 17.14 -9.02
CA THR A 128 1.57 18.60 -8.92
C THR A 128 2.90 19.13 -8.38
N MET A 129 3.40 18.63 -7.26
CA MET A 129 4.65 19.15 -6.70
C MET A 129 5.88 18.90 -7.57
N LEU A 130 6.00 17.72 -8.17
CA LEU A 130 7.08 17.45 -9.12
C LEU A 130 7.01 18.42 -10.32
N THR A 131 5.80 18.79 -10.74
CA THR A 131 5.59 19.73 -11.84
C THR A 131 5.93 21.17 -11.45
N VAL A 132 5.56 21.60 -10.24
CA VAL A 132 5.91 22.92 -9.69
C VAL A 132 7.43 23.09 -9.58
N LEU A 133 8.14 22.06 -9.13
CA LEU A 133 9.60 22.12 -8.98
C LEU A 133 10.36 22.02 -10.30
N LYS A 134 9.77 21.40 -11.34
CA LYS A 134 10.45 21.12 -12.60
C LYS A 134 10.91 22.42 -13.29
N GLY A 135 12.22 22.57 -13.39
CA GLY A 135 12.85 23.70 -14.10
C GLY A 135 12.80 25.03 -13.35
N LEU A 136 12.49 25.01 -12.05
CA LEU A 136 12.49 26.21 -11.21
C LEU A 136 13.94 26.68 -10.98
N PRO A 137 14.28 27.95 -11.27
CA PRO A 137 15.64 28.44 -11.06
C PRO A 137 15.91 28.61 -9.56
N THR A 138 17.13 28.32 -9.12
CA THR A 138 17.57 28.60 -7.75
C THR A 138 17.50 30.12 -7.45
N THR A 139 17.11 30.60 -6.26
CA THR A 139 16.76 29.90 -5.00
C THR A 139 15.25 29.88 -4.75
N TYR A 140 14.76 30.71 -3.83
CA TYR A 140 13.34 30.81 -3.51
C TYR A 140 12.59 31.52 -4.65
N ASN A 141 11.50 30.90 -5.08
CA ASN A 141 10.51 31.49 -5.98
C ASN A 141 9.12 31.38 -5.37
N LYS A 142 8.21 32.25 -5.79
CA LYS A 142 6.86 32.32 -5.21
C LYS A 142 6.04 31.06 -5.47
N ASP A 143 6.37 30.32 -6.52
CA ASP A 143 5.83 29.00 -6.88
C ASP A 143 5.93 28.01 -5.71
N LEU A 144 6.97 28.12 -4.87
CA LEU A 144 7.15 27.30 -3.67
C LEU A 144 6.11 27.59 -2.56
N GLN A 145 5.14 28.46 -2.81
CA GLN A 145 3.96 28.63 -1.95
C GLN A 145 2.97 27.46 -2.08
N GLU A 146 2.94 26.78 -3.25
CA GLU A 146 2.03 25.67 -3.59
C GLU A 146 2.33 24.36 -2.85
N ASP A 147 3.50 24.27 -2.20
CA ASP A 147 3.93 23.10 -1.43
C ASP A 147 2.95 22.68 -0.31
N LYS A 148 2.32 23.65 0.36
CA LYS A 148 1.52 23.46 1.57
C LYS A 148 0.20 22.78 1.27
N GLU A 149 -0.54 23.24 0.26
CA GLU A 149 -1.87 22.69 -0.04
C GLU A 149 -1.76 21.24 -0.48
N ALA A 150 -0.80 20.91 -1.35
CA ALA A 150 -0.53 19.54 -1.78
C ALA A 150 -0.11 18.64 -0.61
N LEU A 151 0.77 19.13 0.27
CA LEU A 151 1.26 18.37 1.42
C LEU A 151 0.17 18.14 2.46
N PHE A 152 -0.53 19.19 2.88
CA PHE A 152 -1.57 19.09 3.92
C PHE A 152 -2.70 18.19 3.47
N ASP A 153 -3.19 18.37 2.24
CA ASP A 153 -4.24 17.52 1.71
C ASP A 153 -3.84 16.04 1.66
N ALA A 154 -2.59 15.75 1.28
CA ALA A 154 -2.09 14.38 1.25
C ALA A 154 -1.98 13.77 2.66
N LEU A 155 -1.46 14.51 3.64
CA LEU A 155 -1.31 14.04 5.01
C LEU A 155 -2.66 13.84 5.70
N ASP A 156 -3.58 14.82 5.61
CA ASP A 156 -4.93 14.72 6.17
C ASP A 156 -5.70 13.55 5.54
N THR A 157 -5.59 13.39 4.22
CA THR A 157 -6.21 12.26 3.51
C THR A 157 -5.61 10.93 3.97
N THR A 158 -4.29 10.86 4.12
CA THR A 158 -3.58 9.62 4.50
C THR A 158 -3.92 9.21 5.93
N ASP A 159 -3.93 10.15 6.89
CA ASP A 159 -4.32 9.89 8.27
C ASP A 159 -5.76 9.37 8.37
N ALA A 160 -6.70 10.06 7.71
CA ALA A 160 -8.10 9.63 7.67
C ALA A 160 -8.25 8.23 7.03
N CYS A 161 -7.52 7.96 5.94
CA CYS A 161 -7.53 6.66 5.29
C CYS A 161 -7.01 5.54 6.22
N LEU A 162 -5.94 5.77 6.97
CA LEU A 162 -5.40 4.79 7.93
C LEU A 162 -6.38 4.51 9.07
N GLN A 163 -7.05 5.54 9.59
CA GLN A 163 -8.07 5.38 10.64
C GLN A 163 -9.27 4.55 10.14
N ILE A 164 -9.78 4.86 8.95
CA ILE A 164 -10.89 4.12 8.33
C ILE A 164 -10.47 2.69 8.01
N ALA A 165 -9.29 2.48 7.42
CA ALA A 165 -8.76 1.15 7.12
C ALA A 165 -8.64 0.29 8.39
N SER A 166 -8.11 0.87 9.47
CA SER A 166 -7.98 0.19 10.77
C SER A 166 -9.35 -0.21 11.34
N GLY A 167 -10.33 0.67 11.24
CA GLY A 167 -11.71 0.42 11.68
C GLY A 167 -12.41 -0.69 10.87
N VAL A 168 -12.28 -0.66 9.55
CA VAL A 168 -12.78 -1.74 8.67
C VAL A 168 -12.13 -3.06 9.06
N LEU A 169 -10.80 -3.11 9.17
CA LEU A 169 -10.08 -4.33 9.49
C LEU A 169 -10.50 -4.90 10.85
N ALA A 170 -10.62 -4.05 11.87
CA ALA A 170 -10.99 -4.47 13.22
C ALA A 170 -12.42 -5.03 13.33
N THR A 171 -13.30 -4.65 12.40
CA THR A 171 -14.73 -5.01 12.45
C THR A 171 -15.16 -5.95 11.32
N THR A 172 -14.26 -6.31 10.41
CA THR A 172 -14.55 -7.24 9.33
C THR A 172 -14.73 -8.64 9.89
N GLU A 173 -15.88 -9.25 9.58
CA GLU A 173 -16.16 -10.63 9.94
C GLU A 173 -15.78 -11.54 8.77
N ILE A 174 -15.00 -12.57 9.05
CA ILE A 174 -14.68 -13.62 8.08
C ILE A 174 -15.83 -14.63 8.08
N VAL A 175 -16.15 -15.19 6.91
CA VAL A 175 -17.16 -16.25 6.71
C VAL A 175 -16.44 -17.55 6.32
N PRO A 176 -15.96 -18.34 7.30
CA PRO A 176 -15.02 -19.44 7.04
C PRO A 176 -15.60 -20.50 6.09
N GLU A 177 -16.89 -20.78 6.18
CA GLU A 177 -17.58 -21.74 5.33
C GLU A 177 -17.58 -21.32 3.86
N ARG A 178 -17.67 -20.01 3.57
CA ARG A 178 -17.61 -19.47 2.21
C ARG A 178 -16.19 -19.49 1.66
N MET A 179 -15.21 -19.17 2.49
CA MET A 179 -13.80 -19.31 2.10
C MET A 179 -13.44 -20.76 1.80
N MET A 180 -13.87 -21.70 2.65
CA MET A 180 -13.64 -23.13 2.47
C MET A 180 -14.31 -23.65 1.19
N ALA A 181 -15.54 -23.21 0.90
CA ALA A 181 -16.27 -23.60 -0.31
C ALA A 181 -15.62 -23.07 -1.61
N GLY A 182 -14.74 -22.06 -1.51
CA GLY A 182 -13.96 -21.56 -2.65
C GLY A 182 -12.73 -22.40 -2.99
N LEU A 183 -12.36 -23.37 -2.13
CA LEU A 183 -11.24 -24.27 -2.38
C LEU A 183 -11.68 -25.44 -3.26
N SER A 184 -10.80 -25.87 -4.17
CA SER A 184 -10.97 -27.10 -4.96
C SER A 184 -9.81 -28.06 -4.68
N GLU A 185 -10.09 -29.36 -4.69
CA GLU A 185 -9.07 -30.40 -4.65
C GLU A 185 -8.10 -30.31 -5.84
N ASP A 186 -8.49 -29.68 -6.95
CA ASP A 186 -7.60 -29.44 -8.11
C ASP A 186 -6.38 -28.58 -7.74
N MET A 187 -6.52 -27.76 -6.69
CA MET A 187 -5.41 -26.94 -6.17
C MET A 187 -4.29 -27.80 -5.57
N LEU A 188 -4.57 -29.07 -5.22
CA LEU A 188 -3.61 -30.02 -4.63
C LEU A 188 -2.64 -30.62 -5.67
N ALA A 189 -2.74 -30.25 -6.94
CA ALA A 189 -1.78 -30.69 -7.97
C ALA A 189 -0.33 -30.34 -7.60
N THR A 190 -0.12 -29.18 -6.95
CA THR A 190 1.21 -28.76 -6.50
C THR A 190 1.67 -29.60 -5.31
N ASP A 191 0.78 -29.94 -4.38
CA ASP A 191 1.08 -30.84 -3.25
C ASP A 191 1.55 -32.22 -3.72
N ILE A 192 0.98 -32.75 -4.81
CA ILE A 192 1.44 -34.00 -5.44
C ILE A 192 2.89 -33.84 -5.90
N ALA A 193 3.20 -32.73 -6.60
CA ALA A 193 4.55 -32.48 -7.07
C ALA A 193 5.54 -32.34 -5.90
N GLU A 194 5.19 -31.56 -4.87
CA GLU A 194 6.01 -31.40 -3.67
C GLU A 194 6.24 -32.71 -2.91
N TYR A 195 5.20 -33.54 -2.79
CA TYR A 195 5.31 -34.87 -2.20
C TYR A 195 6.35 -35.72 -2.95
N LEU A 196 6.29 -35.77 -4.28
CA LEU A 196 7.22 -36.54 -5.10
C LEU A 196 8.66 -36.03 -4.98
N VAL A 197 8.87 -34.72 -4.90
CA VAL A 197 10.20 -34.14 -4.62
C VAL A 197 10.74 -34.64 -3.29
N ARG A 198 9.93 -34.59 -2.23
CA ARG A 198 10.32 -35.08 -0.90
C ARG A 198 10.61 -36.60 -0.90
N ARG A 199 10.12 -37.34 -1.90
CA ARG A 199 10.38 -38.77 -2.12
C ARG A 199 11.56 -39.04 -3.05
N GLY A 200 12.27 -38.02 -3.52
CA GLY A 200 13.49 -38.14 -4.31
C GLY A 200 13.30 -38.03 -5.83
N VAL A 201 12.08 -37.70 -6.29
CA VAL A 201 11.84 -37.45 -7.72
C VAL A 201 12.36 -36.06 -8.08
N PRO A 202 13.14 -35.90 -9.17
CA PRO A 202 13.57 -34.58 -9.62
C PRO A 202 12.37 -33.66 -9.93
N PHE A 203 12.39 -32.40 -9.47
CA PHE A 203 11.29 -31.45 -9.66
C PHE A 203 10.84 -31.28 -11.14
N ARG A 204 11.80 -31.42 -12.08
CA ARG A 204 11.50 -31.37 -13.52
C ARG A 204 10.55 -32.48 -13.96
N GLU A 205 10.59 -33.64 -13.31
CA GLU A 205 9.74 -34.79 -13.60
C GLU A 205 8.40 -34.68 -12.86
N THR A 206 8.37 -34.09 -11.66
CA THR A 206 7.16 -34.02 -10.83
C THR A 206 6.05 -33.18 -11.45
N HIS A 207 6.39 -32.13 -12.22
CA HIS A 207 5.38 -31.33 -12.93
C HIS A 207 4.65 -32.16 -14.00
N HIS A 208 5.37 -33.01 -14.73
CA HIS A 208 4.76 -33.91 -15.72
C HIS A 208 3.86 -34.96 -15.04
N ILE A 209 4.30 -35.52 -13.91
CA ILE A 209 3.52 -36.52 -13.17
C ILE A 209 2.25 -35.89 -12.57
N ALA A 210 2.37 -34.73 -11.93
CA ALA A 210 1.21 -34.01 -11.39
C ALA A 210 0.24 -33.58 -12.49
N GLY A 211 0.76 -33.11 -13.63
CA GLY A 211 -0.05 -32.77 -14.80
C GLY A 211 -0.81 -33.97 -15.38
N ALA A 212 -0.17 -35.15 -15.42
CA ALA A 212 -0.84 -36.38 -15.84
C ALA A 212 -1.96 -36.79 -14.89
N ALA A 213 -1.75 -36.66 -13.57
CA ALA A 213 -2.79 -36.91 -12.58
C ALA A 213 -3.98 -35.94 -12.72
N VAL A 214 -3.72 -34.65 -12.97
CA VAL A 214 -4.78 -33.67 -13.25
C VAL A 214 -5.56 -34.05 -14.50
N ALA A 215 -4.88 -34.34 -15.60
CA ALA A 215 -5.53 -34.72 -16.86
C ALA A 215 -6.40 -35.98 -16.70
N LEU A 216 -5.92 -36.98 -15.95
CA LEU A 216 -6.68 -38.19 -15.65
C LEU A 216 -7.91 -37.91 -14.77
N SER A 217 -7.79 -36.99 -13.81
CA SER A 217 -8.92 -36.56 -12.98
C SER A 217 -10.01 -35.86 -13.79
N GLU A 218 -9.60 -35.00 -14.74
CA GLU A 218 -10.50 -34.31 -15.67
C GLU A 218 -11.20 -35.29 -16.61
N GLU A 219 -10.46 -36.25 -17.19
CA GLU A 219 -11.01 -37.29 -18.08
C GLU A 219 -12.10 -38.11 -17.38
N ARG A 220 -11.89 -38.42 -16.09
CA ARG A 220 -12.82 -39.22 -15.29
C ARG A 220 -13.94 -38.41 -14.64
N GLY A 221 -13.88 -37.08 -14.69
CA GLY A 221 -14.82 -36.19 -14.02
C GLY A 221 -14.85 -36.36 -12.50
N VAL A 222 -13.70 -36.67 -11.89
CA VAL A 222 -13.53 -36.81 -10.44
C VAL A 222 -12.43 -35.87 -9.96
N SER A 223 -12.47 -35.46 -8.69
CA SER A 223 -11.41 -34.64 -8.12
C SER A 223 -10.11 -35.43 -7.90
N LEU A 224 -8.98 -34.74 -7.78
CA LEU A 224 -7.67 -35.37 -7.55
C LEU A 224 -7.69 -36.35 -6.36
N GLY A 225 -8.31 -35.99 -5.23
CA GLY A 225 -8.39 -36.86 -4.05
C GLY A 225 -9.25 -38.11 -4.23
N LYS A 226 -9.96 -38.25 -5.36
CA LYS A 226 -10.78 -39.41 -5.72
C LYS A 226 -10.10 -40.35 -6.71
N LEU A 227 -8.92 -40.00 -7.22
CA LEU A 227 -8.09 -40.93 -7.97
C LEU A 227 -7.63 -42.07 -7.05
N THR A 228 -7.66 -43.30 -7.57
CA THR A 228 -7.21 -44.48 -6.82
C THR A 228 -5.68 -44.56 -6.82
N VAL A 229 -5.13 -45.37 -5.92
CA VAL A 229 -3.67 -45.60 -5.89
C VAL A 229 -3.16 -46.19 -7.22
N ASP A 230 -3.98 -46.98 -7.91
CA ASP A 230 -3.59 -47.55 -9.20
C ASP A 230 -3.59 -46.49 -10.31
N ASP A 231 -4.50 -45.51 -10.23
CA ASP A 231 -4.49 -44.34 -11.12
C ASP A 231 -3.23 -43.48 -10.95
N TYR A 232 -2.71 -43.37 -9.73
CA TYR A 232 -1.45 -42.67 -9.48
C TYR A 232 -0.19 -43.46 -9.90
N LYS A 233 -0.33 -44.75 -10.21
CA LYS A 233 0.79 -45.62 -10.63
C LYS A 233 0.84 -45.83 -12.14
N SER A 234 -0.24 -45.55 -12.87
CA SER A 234 -0.31 -45.68 -14.34
C SER A 234 0.49 -44.60 -15.03
#